data_AF-A0A2H1V9G1-F1
#
_entry.id   AF-A0A2H1V9G1-F1
#
_cell.length_a   1.000
_cell.length_b   1.000
_cell.length_c   1.000
_cell.angle_alpha   90.00
_cell.angle_beta   90.00
_cell.angle_gamma   90.00
#
_symmetry.space_group_name_H-M   'P 1'
#
loop_
_entity.id
_entity.type
_entity.pdbx_description
1 polymer ?
#
loop_
_entity_poly.entity_id
_entity_poly.type
_entity_poly.pdbx_seq_one_letter_code
_entity_poly.pdbx_strand_id
1 'polypeptide(L)'
;MPLVNLAIDGVFGKNNQPFVNITARELLFDGIPLCQNTGLIATIACNIIRNIAQGARNIEQLEDDSLVFSILDYKEQLPSEEYEVLRGLDDPADLGRILKYGGYNRFRHWAKNPEGGVTPCNQINGTDAGIYPPFVKRSDSIYAINTDICR
;
A
#
# COMPACT_ATOMS: atom_id res chain seq x y z
N MET A 1 -5.25 27.91 -2.35
CA MET A 1 -4.17 26.99 -2.75
C MET A 1 -3.21 27.61 -3.78
N PRO A 2 -2.55 28.76 -3.52
CA PRO A 2 -1.67 29.37 -4.54
C PRO A 2 -0.33 28.64 -4.66
N LEU A 3 0.22 28.19 -3.52
CA LEU A 3 1.57 27.61 -3.44
C LEU A 3 1.68 26.25 -4.15
N VAL A 4 0.62 25.44 -4.07
CA VAL A 4 0.56 24.13 -4.74
C VAL A 4 0.57 24.31 -6.25
N ASN A 5 -0.24 25.23 -6.79
CA ASN A 5 -0.26 25.51 -8.23
C ASN A 5 1.10 26.00 -8.74
N LEU A 6 1.84 26.78 -7.95
CA LEU A 6 3.18 27.26 -8.30
C LEU A 6 4.25 26.16 -8.23
N ALA A 7 4.00 25.06 -7.53
CA ALA A 7 4.93 23.95 -7.38
C ALA A 7 4.69 22.81 -8.38
N ILE A 8 3.50 22.72 -9.00
CA ILE A 8 3.11 21.64 -9.90
C ILE A 8 4.15 21.41 -11.01
N ASP A 9 4.62 22.48 -11.66
CA ASP A 9 5.58 22.37 -12.76
C ASP A 9 6.91 21.78 -12.32
N GLY A 10 7.42 22.15 -11.14
CA GLY A 10 8.68 21.61 -10.63
C GLY A 10 8.55 20.21 -10.02
N VAL A 11 7.37 19.86 -9.50
CA VAL A 11 7.12 18.51 -8.96
C VAL A 11 6.91 17.50 -10.08
N PHE A 12 6.08 17.81 -11.07
CA PHE A 12 5.67 16.86 -12.10
C PHE A 12 6.42 17.05 -13.43
N GLY A 13 7.12 18.16 -13.63
CA GLY A 13 7.91 18.42 -14.84
C GLY A 13 7.08 18.28 -16.11
N LYS A 14 7.55 17.43 -17.04
CA LYS A 14 6.84 17.11 -18.29
C LYS A 14 5.48 16.42 -18.10
N ASN A 15 5.21 15.91 -16.89
CA ASN A 15 4.01 15.17 -16.53
C ASN A 15 3.00 16.01 -15.72
N ASN A 16 3.06 17.34 -15.81
CA ASN A 16 2.25 18.28 -15.01
C ASN A 16 0.78 18.44 -15.46
N GLN A 17 0.29 17.56 -16.34
CA GLN A 17 -1.09 17.58 -16.84
C GLN A 17 -1.93 16.52 -16.13
N PRO A 18 -3.26 16.71 -15.99
CA PRO A 18 -4.15 15.68 -15.44
C PRO A 18 -4.14 14.36 -16.22
N PHE A 19 -3.76 14.42 -17.50
CA PHE A 19 -3.57 13.27 -18.38
C PHE A 19 -2.14 13.29 -18.92
N VAL A 20 -1.45 12.16 -18.82
CA VAL A 20 -0.07 12.01 -19.28
C VAL A 20 0.03 10.83 -20.24
N ASN A 21 0.93 10.91 -21.20
CA ASN A 21 1.21 9.81 -22.12
C ASN A 21 2.45 9.06 -21.62
N ILE A 22 2.22 7.88 -21.06
CA ILE A 22 3.25 7.01 -20.47
C ILE A 22 2.99 5.57 -20.89
N THR A 23 4.04 4.77 -20.96
CA THR A 23 3.91 3.34 -21.24
C THR A 23 3.38 2.60 -20.02
N ALA A 24 2.78 1.42 -20.25
CA ALA A 24 2.37 0.54 -19.16
C ALA A 24 3.56 0.13 -18.27
N ARG A 25 4.75 -0.04 -18.86
CA ARG A 25 5.95 -0.41 -18.11
C ARG A 25 6.43 0.72 -17.19
N GLU A 26 6.41 1.96 -17.66
CA GLU A 26 6.70 3.13 -16.82
C GLU A 26 5.70 3.28 -15.68
N LEU A 27 4.40 3.10 -15.93
CA LEU A 27 3.40 3.22 -14.87
C LEU A 27 3.53 2.11 -13.81
N LEU A 28 3.75 0.87 -14.25
CA LEU A 28 3.72 -0.28 -13.35
C LEU A 28 5.07 -0.52 -12.65
N PHE A 29 6.20 -0.31 -13.33
CA PHE A 29 7.52 -0.76 -12.86
C PHE A 29 8.60 0.32 -12.96
N ASP A 30 8.97 0.76 -14.18
CA ASP A 30 10.14 1.64 -14.38
C ASP A 30 9.97 3.00 -13.67
N GLY A 31 8.72 3.44 -13.51
CA GLY A 31 8.31 4.58 -12.73
C GLY A 31 8.26 5.91 -13.47
N ILE A 32 7.52 6.83 -12.87
CA ILE A 32 7.26 8.18 -13.34
C ILE A 32 8.14 9.13 -12.51
N PRO A 33 9.06 9.88 -13.13
CA PRO A 33 9.92 10.78 -12.40
C PRO A 33 9.16 11.99 -11.86
N LEU A 34 9.49 12.37 -10.63
CA LEU A 34 8.99 13.51 -9.89
C LEU A 34 10.17 14.28 -9.30
N CYS A 35 10.00 15.58 -9.06
CA CYS A 35 10.97 16.42 -8.37
C CYS A 35 12.35 16.51 -9.04
N GLN A 36 12.42 16.36 -10.36
CA GLN A 36 13.65 16.53 -11.14
C GLN A 36 13.98 18.02 -11.34
N ASN A 37 15.22 18.42 -11.03
CA ASN A 37 15.73 19.78 -11.28
C ASN A 37 14.81 20.90 -10.78
N THR A 38 14.41 20.82 -9.50
CA THR A 38 13.37 21.70 -8.93
C THR A 38 13.86 23.13 -8.69
N GLY A 39 13.03 24.12 -9.05
CA GLY A 39 13.20 25.50 -8.61
C GLY A 39 12.79 25.71 -7.14
N LEU A 40 13.13 26.88 -6.57
CA LEU A 40 13.04 27.17 -5.13
C LEU A 40 11.70 26.77 -4.46
N ILE A 41 10.57 27.06 -5.11
CA ILE A 41 9.22 26.76 -4.59
C ILE A 41 8.94 25.24 -4.65
N ALA A 42 9.33 24.59 -5.75
CA ALA A 42 9.13 23.17 -5.93
C ALA A 42 9.99 22.35 -4.96
N THR A 43 11.18 22.83 -4.58
CA THR A 43 12.02 22.18 -3.56
C THR A 43 11.28 22.03 -2.22
N ILE A 44 10.49 23.04 -1.81
CA ILE A 44 9.69 22.97 -0.56
C ILE A 44 8.62 21.88 -0.68
N ALA A 45 7.89 21.84 -1.80
CA ALA A 45 6.87 20.81 -2.04
C ALA A 45 7.49 19.41 -2.11
N CYS A 46 8.63 19.26 -2.79
CA CYS A 46 9.36 18.00 -2.90
C CYS A 46 9.87 17.50 -1.56
N ASN A 47 10.32 18.38 -0.66
CA ASN A 47 10.65 17.99 0.72
C ASN A 47 9.44 17.43 1.48
N ILE A 48 8.25 17.99 1.29
CA ILE A 48 7.02 17.45 1.88
C ILE A 48 6.70 16.08 1.28
N ILE A 49 6.80 15.94 -0.04
CA ILE A 49 6.53 14.67 -0.72
C ILE A 49 7.52 13.59 -0.27
N ARG A 50 8.82 13.90 -0.15
CA ARG A 50 9.84 12.96 0.37
C ARG A 50 9.50 12.46 1.76
N ASN A 51 9.08 13.35 2.67
CA ASN A 51 8.67 12.94 4.01
C ASN A 51 7.45 12.00 3.99
N ILE A 52 6.50 12.22 3.07
CA ILE A 52 5.36 11.31 2.88
C ILE A 52 5.82 9.98 2.26
N ALA A 53 6.75 10.04 1.30
CA ALA A 53 7.28 8.90 0.57
C ALA A 53 7.96 7.88 1.49
N GLN A 54 8.55 8.30 2.61
CA GLN A 54 9.11 7.39 3.62
C GLN A 54 8.09 6.38 4.18
N GLY A 55 6.80 6.70 4.16
CA GLY A 55 5.72 5.79 4.56
C GLY A 55 5.01 5.10 3.39
N ALA A 56 5.38 5.43 2.15
CA ALA A 56 4.80 4.87 0.94
C ALA A 56 5.74 3.82 0.36
N ARG A 57 5.20 2.71 -0.14
CA ARG A 57 6.01 1.67 -0.78
C ARG A 57 6.23 1.93 -2.27
N ASN A 58 5.37 2.73 -2.89
CA ASN A 58 5.31 2.98 -4.32
C ASN A 58 5.97 4.31 -4.76
N ILE A 59 6.78 4.91 -3.88
CA ILE A 59 7.58 6.09 -4.19
C ILE A 59 9.00 5.84 -3.67
N GLU A 60 9.97 5.89 -4.56
CA GLU A 60 11.40 5.76 -4.24
C GLU A 60 12.10 7.12 -4.34
N GLN A 61 13.06 7.36 -3.46
CA GLN A 61 14.00 8.50 -3.56
C GLN A 61 15.31 8.03 -4.18
N LEU A 62 15.71 8.67 -5.28
CA LEU A 62 16.97 8.40 -5.95
C LEU A 62 18.14 9.16 -5.30
N GLU A 63 19.37 8.81 -5.70
CA GLU A 63 20.61 9.42 -5.19
C GLU A 63 20.70 10.94 -5.40
N ASP A 64 20.03 11.47 -6.42
CA ASP A 64 20.00 12.90 -6.76
C ASP A 64 18.85 13.66 -6.06
N ASP A 65 18.23 13.05 -5.04
CA ASP A 65 17.03 13.52 -4.33
C ASP A 65 15.77 13.63 -5.21
N SER A 66 15.80 13.21 -6.47
CA SER A 66 14.57 13.05 -7.25
C SER A 66 13.75 11.87 -6.74
N LEU A 67 12.48 11.84 -7.13
CA LEU A 67 11.55 10.81 -6.71
C LEU A 67 11.05 10.04 -7.94
N VAL A 68 10.74 8.76 -7.76
CA VAL A 68 10.12 7.92 -8.79
C VAL A 68 8.89 7.27 -8.21
N PHE A 69 7.76 7.38 -8.92
CA PHE A 69 6.51 6.71 -8.56
C PHE A 69 6.20 5.57 -9.52
N SER A 70 5.91 4.38 -9.01
CA SER A 70 5.52 3.21 -9.80
C SER A 70 4.49 2.38 -9.02
N ILE A 71 3.53 1.73 -9.68
CA ILE A 71 2.45 1.04 -8.96
C ILE A 71 2.92 -0.26 -8.28
N LEU A 72 3.80 -1.03 -8.94
CA LEU A 72 4.08 -2.43 -8.57
C LEU A 72 5.56 -2.74 -8.38
N ASP A 73 6.49 -1.84 -8.72
CA ASP A 73 7.94 -2.09 -8.63
C ASP A 73 8.36 -2.62 -7.24
N TYR A 74 7.82 -2.03 -6.17
CA TYR A 74 8.10 -2.46 -4.80
C TYR A 74 7.70 -3.91 -4.52
N LYS A 75 6.75 -4.49 -5.27
CA LYS A 75 6.35 -5.90 -5.11
C LYS A 75 7.40 -6.87 -5.65
N GLU A 76 8.27 -6.43 -6.55
CA GLU A 76 9.40 -7.23 -7.02
C GLU A 76 10.58 -7.17 -6.03
N GLN A 77 10.74 -6.04 -5.34
CA GLN A 77 11.91 -5.77 -4.51
C GLN A 77 11.71 -6.09 -3.02
N LEU A 78 10.48 -5.96 -2.52
CA LEU A 78 10.17 -6.08 -1.09
C LEU A 78 9.20 -7.23 -0.83
N PRO A 79 9.43 -8.03 0.22
CA PRO A 79 8.44 -8.99 0.65
C PRO A 79 7.17 -8.30 1.18
N SER A 80 6.07 -9.07 1.23
CA SER A 80 4.89 -8.67 2.01
C SER A 80 5.25 -8.56 3.49
N GLU A 81 4.38 -7.91 4.27
CA GLU A 81 4.49 -7.96 5.73
C GLU A 81 4.38 -9.40 6.24
N GLU A 82 4.92 -9.65 7.42
CA GLU A 82 4.90 -10.99 8.02
C GLU A 82 3.47 -11.44 8.37
N TYR A 83 3.16 -12.70 8.07
CA TYR A 83 1.92 -13.36 8.46
C TYR A 83 2.19 -14.35 9.59
N GLU A 84 1.46 -14.23 10.70
CA GLU A 84 1.38 -15.26 11.73
C GLU A 84 0.12 -16.09 11.47
N VAL A 85 0.27 -17.36 11.09
CA VAL A 85 -0.83 -18.22 10.64
C VAL A 85 -0.94 -19.50 11.46
N LEU A 86 -2.17 -20.01 11.60
CA LEU A 86 -2.43 -21.30 12.19
C LEU A 86 -2.16 -22.43 11.19
N ARG A 87 -1.38 -23.42 11.64
CA ARG A 87 -1.02 -24.62 10.84
C ARG A 87 -2.12 -25.69 10.83
N GLY A 88 -3.19 -25.51 11.60
CA GLY A 88 -4.29 -26.48 11.71
C GLY A 88 -3.93 -27.80 12.41
N LEU A 89 -2.89 -27.81 13.27
CA LEU A 89 -2.46 -29.02 13.99
C LEU A 89 -3.43 -29.42 15.10
N ASP A 90 -4.00 -28.44 15.81
CA ASP A 90 -4.95 -28.67 16.89
C ASP A 90 -6.40 -28.78 16.37
N ASP A 91 -6.75 -27.93 15.40
CA ASP A 91 -8.04 -27.96 14.69
C ASP A 91 -7.80 -27.76 13.17
N PRO A 92 -8.14 -28.75 12.32
CA PRO A 92 -8.05 -28.61 10.88
C PRO A 92 -8.86 -27.43 10.32
N ALA A 93 -9.95 -27.03 10.98
CA ALA A 93 -10.78 -25.91 10.56
C ALA A 93 -10.04 -24.55 10.64
N ASP A 94 -8.92 -24.49 11.35
CA ASP A 94 -8.08 -23.31 11.50
C ASP A 94 -6.90 -23.26 10.50
N LEU A 95 -6.76 -24.24 9.61
CA LEU A 95 -5.66 -24.28 8.64
C LEU A 95 -5.60 -23.00 7.79
N GLY A 96 -4.46 -22.30 7.85
CA GLY A 96 -4.22 -21.08 7.10
C GLY A 96 -4.85 -19.82 7.69
N ARG A 97 -5.56 -19.92 8.83
CA ARG A 97 -6.18 -18.75 9.47
C ARG A 97 -5.10 -17.79 9.97
N ILE A 98 -5.21 -16.53 9.58
CA ILE A 98 -4.26 -15.49 9.93
C ILE A 98 -4.60 -14.92 11.30
N LEU A 99 -3.62 -14.91 12.20
CA LEU A 99 -3.70 -14.33 13.54
C LEU A 99 -3.15 -12.90 13.56
N LYS A 100 -2.05 -12.66 12.84
CA LYS A 100 -1.44 -11.34 12.72
C LYS A 100 -0.92 -11.10 11.31
N TYR A 101 -0.95 -9.84 10.92
CA TYR A 101 -0.32 -9.32 9.70
C TYR A 101 0.51 -8.10 10.07
N GLY A 102 1.81 -8.11 9.73
CA GLY A 102 2.75 -7.05 10.11
C GLY A 102 2.85 -6.85 11.63
N GLY A 103 2.74 -7.95 12.40
CA GLY A 103 2.75 -7.92 13.87
C GLY A 103 1.45 -7.45 14.55
N TYR A 104 0.41 -7.09 13.79
CA TYR A 104 -0.87 -6.64 14.33
C TYR A 104 -1.97 -7.69 14.16
N ASN A 105 -2.80 -7.87 15.20
CA ASN A 105 -3.97 -8.76 15.17
C ASN A 105 -5.24 -8.09 14.60
N ARG A 106 -5.09 -6.92 13.98
CA ARG A 106 -6.16 -6.13 13.38
C ARG A 106 -5.59 -5.13 12.40
N PHE A 107 -6.34 -4.77 11.36
CA PHE A 107 -6.00 -3.63 10.51
C PHE A 107 -6.10 -2.31 11.29
N ARG A 108 -5.26 -1.34 10.92
CA ARG A 108 -5.19 -0.01 11.57
C ARG A 108 -5.69 1.12 10.68
N HIS A 109 -6.06 0.81 9.43
CA HIS A 109 -6.41 1.82 8.42
C HIS A 109 -7.91 2.14 8.39
N TRP A 110 -8.76 1.32 9.01
CA TRP A 110 -10.21 1.56 9.03
C TRP A 110 -10.65 2.36 10.24
N ALA A 111 -11.74 3.11 10.07
CA ALA A 111 -12.28 3.95 11.11
C ALA A 111 -12.59 3.14 12.39
N LYS A 112 -12.23 3.76 13.51
CA LYS A 112 -12.69 3.35 14.84
C LYS A 112 -14.15 3.75 15.00
N ASN A 113 -14.86 3.15 15.94
CA ASN A 113 -16.20 3.61 16.29
C ASN A 113 -16.12 5.03 16.92
N PRO A 114 -17.24 5.77 17.01
CA PRO A 114 -17.26 7.11 17.59
C PRO A 114 -16.70 7.17 19.03
N GLU A 115 -16.75 6.06 19.77
CA GLU A 115 -16.24 5.91 21.13
C GLU A 115 -14.75 5.53 21.19
N GLY A 116 -14.05 5.44 20.05
CA GLY A 116 -12.61 5.13 19.95
C GLY A 116 -12.26 3.63 19.96
N GLY A 117 -13.25 2.74 19.98
CA GLY A 117 -13.15 1.28 19.90
C GLY A 117 -13.02 0.72 18.47
N VAL A 118 -12.75 -0.58 18.40
CA VAL A 118 -12.48 -1.30 17.14
C VAL A 118 -13.78 -1.75 16.46
N THR A 119 -13.88 -1.53 15.15
CA THR A 119 -15.03 -1.95 14.33
C THR A 119 -14.77 -3.30 13.64
N PRO A 120 -15.81 -4.02 13.17
CA PRO A 120 -15.65 -5.22 12.36
C PRO A 120 -14.77 -5.04 11.12
N CYS A 121 -14.70 -3.82 10.55
CA CYS A 121 -13.86 -3.50 9.40
C CYS A 121 -12.35 -3.65 9.68
N ASN A 122 -11.94 -3.61 10.95
CA ASN A 122 -10.54 -3.75 11.33
C ASN A 122 -10.13 -5.23 11.55
N GLN A 123 -11.07 -6.17 11.47
CA GLN A 123 -10.77 -7.58 11.75
C GLN A 123 -9.91 -8.19 10.64
N ILE A 124 -8.93 -9.02 11.03
CA ILE A 124 -8.23 -9.92 10.13
C ILE A 124 -8.94 -11.27 10.27
N ASN A 125 -9.76 -11.63 9.28
CA ASN A 125 -10.57 -12.84 9.31
C ASN A 125 -10.23 -13.76 8.13
N GLY A 126 -10.04 -15.04 8.45
CA GLY A 126 -9.82 -16.07 7.45
C GLY A 126 -8.36 -16.20 7.01
N THR A 127 -8.17 -16.61 5.76
CA THR A 127 -6.86 -16.93 5.17
C THR A 127 -6.38 -15.82 4.22
N ASP A 128 -5.29 -16.07 3.50
CA ASP A 128 -4.77 -15.21 2.41
C ASP A 128 -5.41 -15.51 1.04
N ALA A 129 -6.49 -16.31 1.01
CA ALA A 129 -7.13 -16.86 -0.18
C ALA A 129 -6.28 -17.82 -1.04
N GLY A 130 -5.03 -18.10 -0.66
CA GLY A 130 -4.19 -19.12 -1.31
C GLY A 130 -4.59 -20.54 -0.91
N ILE A 131 -5.06 -20.69 0.33
CA ILE A 131 -5.60 -21.94 0.87
C ILE A 131 -6.87 -21.67 1.69
N TYR A 132 -7.68 -22.71 1.86
CA TYR A 132 -8.85 -22.69 2.73
C TYR A 132 -8.86 -23.93 3.63
N PRO A 133 -9.52 -23.88 4.80
CA PRO A 133 -9.70 -25.05 5.64
C PRO A 133 -10.36 -26.22 4.88
N PRO A 134 -10.08 -27.48 5.23
CA PRO A 134 -10.71 -28.63 4.62
C PRO A 134 -12.17 -28.79 5.09
N PHE A 135 -12.93 -29.62 4.35
CA PHE A 135 -14.31 -30.02 4.71
C PHE A 135 -15.35 -28.89 4.80
N VAL A 136 -15.12 -27.77 4.10
CA VAL A 136 -16.07 -26.65 4.01
C VAL A 136 -17.42 -27.10 3.47
N LYS A 137 -18.50 -26.67 4.11
CA LYS A 137 -19.88 -26.94 3.70
C LYS A 137 -20.44 -25.74 2.94
N ARG A 138 -21.48 -26.00 2.14
CA ARG A 138 -22.20 -24.93 1.40
C ARG A 138 -22.86 -23.88 2.30
N SER A 139 -23.09 -24.21 3.57
CA SER A 139 -23.63 -23.30 4.58
C SER A 139 -22.58 -22.34 5.14
N ASP A 140 -21.30 -22.61 4.91
CA ASP A 140 -20.23 -21.93 5.63
C ASP A 140 -19.81 -20.65 4.90
N SER A 141 -19.61 -19.58 5.66
CA SER A 141 -19.00 -18.36 5.15
C SER A 141 -17.49 -18.52 5.10
N ILE A 142 -16.90 -18.31 3.93
CA ILE A 142 -15.44 -18.30 3.75
C ILE A 142 -14.94 -16.87 3.87
N TYR A 143 -13.96 -16.68 4.74
CA TYR A 143 -13.27 -15.40 4.90
C TYR A 143 -11.85 -15.51 4.36
N ALA A 144 -11.39 -14.42 3.74
CA ALA A 144 -10.00 -14.21 3.39
C ALA A 144 -9.72 -12.72 3.36
N ILE A 145 -8.47 -12.34 3.59
CA ILE A 145 -8.02 -10.96 3.44
C ILE A 145 -7.34 -10.77 2.09
N ASN A 146 -7.41 -9.55 1.57
CA ASN A 146 -6.59 -9.08 0.47
C ASN A 146 -5.88 -7.79 0.90
N THR A 147 -4.57 -7.92 1.10
CA THR A 147 -3.73 -6.83 1.62
C THR A 147 -3.59 -5.67 0.64
N ASP A 148 -3.82 -5.88 -0.66
CA ASP A 148 -3.75 -4.82 -1.67
C ASP A 148 -4.96 -3.88 -1.63
N ILE A 149 -6.09 -4.34 -1.07
CA ILE A 149 -7.28 -3.50 -0.81
C ILE A 149 -7.44 -3.16 0.69
N CYS A 150 -6.42 -3.46 1.49
CA CYS A 150 -6.32 -3.15 2.92
C CYS A 150 -7.41 -3.79 3.80
N ARG A 151 -7.99 -4.95 3.43
CA ARG A 151 -9.05 -5.62 4.23
C ARG A 151 -9.23 -7.09 3.91
#